data_AF-A0A9D2SAH4-F1
#
_entry.id   AF-A0A9D2SAH4-F1
#
_cell.length_a   1.000
_cell.length_b   1.000
_cell.length_c   1.000
_cell.angle_alpha   90.00
_cell.angle_beta   90.00
_cell.angle_gamma   90.00
#
_symmetry.space_group_name_H-M   'P 1'
#
loop_
_entity.id
_entity.type
_entity.pdbx_description
1 polymer ?
#
loop_
_entity_poly.entity_id
_entity_poly.type
_entity_poly.pdbx_seq_one_letter_code
_entity_poly.pdbx_strand_id
1 'polypeptide(L)'
;MAGHENLKTIKEAVEKNGIYSGLTSGTSMEPLIHNQKDTIIVVRPQGRLKKYDIPVYISESGKYIMHRVVKVCSDHYVIVGDNLLTKEYVTDDRIIGVLRGFYKNGKKYIDLENNRFYKLYSRIWVVFLPLRPLYCYPKRAFNKIKRMLKRGRNG
;
A
#
# COMPACT_ATOMS: atom_id res chain seq x y z
N MET A 1 5.88 -21.53 -4.20
CA MET A 1 7.20 -21.35 -3.56
C MET A 1 7.88 -20.01 -3.86
N ALA A 2 7.57 -19.29 -4.96
CA ALA A 2 8.18 -17.99 -5.30
C ALA A 2 7.88 -16.80 -4.35
N GLY A 3 6.96 -16.97 -3.40
CA GLY A 3 6.53 -15.91 -2.49
C GLY A 3 7.51 -15.62 -1.36
N HIS A 4 8.32 -16.60 -0.93
CA HIS A 4 9.18 -16.50 0.26
C HIS A 4 10.58 -15.95 -0.02
N GLU A 5 11.12 -16.14 -1.22
CA GLU A 5 12.46 -15.65 -1.58
C GLU A 5 12.49 -14.13 -1.75
N ASN A 6 11.47 -13.55 -2.38
CA ASN A 6 11.34 -12.08 -2.48
C ASN A 6 11.21 -11.40 -1.10
N LEU A 7 10.78 -12.13 -0.07
CA LEU A 7 10.58 -11.58 1.28
C LEU A 7 11.89 -11.29 1.99
N LYS A 8 12.88 -12.18 1.88
CA LYS A 8 14.19 -11.95 2.49
C LYS A 8 14.91 -10.81 1.77
N THR A 9 14.79 -10.76 0.45
CA THR A 9 15.43 -9.75 -0.41
C THR A 9 15.05 -8.32 -0.05
N ILE A 10 13.78 -8.02 0.24
CA ILE A 10 13.35 -6.63 0.56
C ILE A 10 13.95 -6.17 1.88
N LYS A 11 13.77 -6.97 2.94
CA LYS A 11 14.27 -6.63 4.28
C LYS A 11 15.79 -6.52 4.28
N GLU A 12 16.48 -7.49 3.68
CA GLU A 12 17.94 -7.48 3.58
C GLU A 12 18.45 -6.31 2.73
N ALA A 13 17.79 -5.97 1.62
CA ALA A 13 18.16 -4.83 0.80
C ALA A 13 17.99 -3.49 1.54
N VAL A 14 16.89 -3.32 2.28
CA VAL A 14 16.68 -2.12 3.10
C VAL A 14 17.66 -2.06 4.27
N GLU A 15 17.99 -3.19 4.89
CA GLU A 15 18.96 -3.22 6.00
C GLU A 15 20.39 -2.95 5.56
N LYS A 16 20.81 -3.53 4.41
CA LYS A 16 22.18 -3.46 3.89
C LYS A 16 22.45 -2.20 3.07
N ASN A 17 21.52 -1.83 2.18
CA ASN A 17 21.69 -0.68 1.27
C ASN A 17 20.90 0.56 1.71
N GLY A 18 20.03 0.46 2.72
CA GLY A 18 19.16 1.54 3.17
C GLY A 18 17.97 1.83 2.25
N ILE A 19 17.98 1.29 1.02
CA ILE A 19 16.99 1.53 -0.03
C ILE A 19 16.71 0.22 -0.77
N TYR A 20 15.43 -0.02 -1.06
CA TYR A 20 14.95 -1.08 -1.93
C TYR A 20 14.11 -0.49 -3.06
N SER A 21 14.30 -0.98 -4.29
CA SER A 21 13.42 -0.70 -5.41
C SER A 21 12.90 -1.98 -6.04
N GLY A 22 11.62 -2.01 -6.39
CA GLY A 22 10.98 -3.21 -6.92
C GLY A 22 9.62 -2.95 -7.53
N LEU A 23 9.14 -3.91 -8.33
CA LEU A 23 7.80 -3.85 -8.91
C LEU A 23 6.75 -4.09 -7.84
N THR A 24 5.66 -3.33 -7.93
CA THR A 24 4.51 -3.50 -7.05
C THR A 24 3.73 -4.76 -7.39
N SER A 25 3.30 -5.48 -6.35
CA SER A 25 2.41 -6.64 -6.48
C SER A 25 1.16 -6.41 -5.62
N GLY A 26 0.00 -6.33 -6.26
CA GLY A 26 -1.30 -6.15 -5.61
C GLY A 26 -2.11 -4.96 -6.12
N THR A 27 -3.41 -4.99 -5.86
CA THR A 27 -4.39 -3.96 -6.28
C THR A 27 -4.93 -3.13 -5.10
N SER A 28 -4.39 -3.33 -3.89
CA SER A 28 -4.83 -2.66 -2.66
C SER A 28 -4.55 -1.15 -2.66
N MET A 29 -3.54 -0.73 -3.43
CA MET A 29 -3.13 0.67 -3.59
C MET A 29 -3.62 1.29 -4.92
N GLU A 30 -4.50 0.60 -5.67
CA GLU A 30 -5.16 1.22 -6.83
C GLU A 30 -6.14 2.31 -6.37
N PRO A 31 -6.25 3.45 -7.08
CA PRO A 31 -5.70 3.75 -8.41
C PRO A 31 -4.32 4.42 -8.41
N LEU A 32 -3.67 4.57 -7.23
CA LEU A 32 -2.44 5.33 -7.13
C LEU A 32 -1.24 4.57 -7.70
N ILE A 33 -1.14 3.29 -7.35
CA ILE A 33 -0.07 2.38 -7.75
C ILE A 33 -0.70 1.24 -8.54
N HIS A 34 -0.28 1.07 -9.78
CA HIS A 34 -0.78 0.02 -10.67
C HIS A 34 0.09 -1.22 -10.54
N ASN A 35 -0.58 -2.34 -10.23
CA ASN A 35 0.03 -3.65 -10.11
C ASN A 35 0.96 -3.97 -11.31
N GLN A 36 2.19 -4.40 -11.03
CA GLN A 36 3.21 -4.81 -12.00
C GLN A 36 3.59 -3.76 -13.06
N LYS A 37 3.24 -2.48 -12.86
CA LYS A 37 3.60 -1.38 -13.77
C LYS A 37 4.43 -0.30 -13.09
N ASP A 38 4.21 -0.12 -11.79
CA ASP A 38 4.87 0.94 -11.03
C ASP A 38 5.97 0.33 -10.15
N THR A 39 7.16 0.93 -10.22
CA THR A 39 8.33 0.56 -9.41
C THR A 39 8.36 1.42 -8.17
N ILE A 40 8.29 0.82 -6.99
CA ILE A 40 8.35 1.52 -5.70
C ILE A 40 9.80 1.71 -5.26
N ILE A 41 10.04 2.78 -4.49
CA ILE A 41 11.28 3.04 -3.77
C ILE A 41 10.95 3.07 -2.30
N VAL A 42 11.43 2.07 -1.59
CA VAL A 42 11.26 1.89 -0.15
C VAL A 42 12.57 2.25 0.52
N VAL A 43 12.52 3.08 1.55
CA VAL A 43 13.69 3.49 2.33
C VAL A 43 13.53 3.05 3.78
N ARG A 44 14.65 2.90 4.47
CA ARG A 44 14.62 2.63 5.92
C ARG A 44 13.87 3.76 6.64
N PRO A 45 12.94 3.45 7.57
CA PRO A 45 12.26 4.48 8.33
C PRO A 45 13.27 5.22 9.23
N GLN A 46 13.33 6.54 9.12
CA GLN A 46 14.17 7.38 9.98
C GLN A 46 13.36 7.84 11.20
N GLY A 47 13.03 6.89 12.07
CA GLY A 47 12.23 7.10 13.28
C GLY A 47 10.73 6.90 13.06
N ARG A 48 9.92 7.58 13.88
CA ARG A 48 8.46 7.38 13.94
C ARG A 48 7.76 7.88 12.67
N LEU A 49 6.85 7.06 12.14
CA LEU A 49 6.11 7.42 10.93
C LEU A 49 5.09 8.53 11.18
N LYS A 50 4.82 9.32 10.14
CA LYS A 50 3.85 10.40 10.19
C LYS A 50 2.54 9.97 9.54
N LYS A 51 1.48 10.71 9.85
CA LYS A 51 0.19 10.57 9.17
C LYS A 51 0.38 10.80 7.67
N TYR A 52 -0.30 10.00 6.85
CA TYR A 52 -0.24 9.96 5.38
C TYR A 52 0.94 9.23 4.74
N ASP A 53 1.95 8.84 5.53
CA ASP A 53 3.04 7.99 5.05
C ASP A 53 2.51 6.62 4.64
N ILE A 54 3.26 5.93 3.78
CA ILE A 54 2.93 4.58 3.32
C ILE A 54 4.03 3.63 3.81
N PRO A 55 3.88 3.04 5.01
CA PRO A 55 4.75 1.98 5.48
C PRO A 55 4.62 0.73 4.62
N VAL A 56 5.74 0.02 4.51
CA VAL A 56 5.82 -1.35 4.07
C VAL A 56 6.03 -2.22 5.31
N TYR A 57 5.07 -3.10 5.59
CA TYR A 57 5.08 -3.98 6.76
C TYR A 57 4.79 -5.42 6.37
N ILE A 58 5.18 -6.37 7.23
CA ILE A 58 4.82 -7.78 7.07
C ILE A 58 3.45 -8.01 7.74
N SER A 59 2.52 -8.56 6.96
CA SER A 59 1.26 -9.12 7.45
C SER A 59 1.51 -10.39 8.27
N GLU A 60 0.54 -10.80 9.09
CA GLU A 60 0.58 -12.08 9.83
C GLU A 60 0.75 -13.29 8.89
N SER A 61 0.32 -13.14 7.63
CA SER A 61 0.51 -14.13 6.57
C SER A 61 1.93 -14.15 5.96
N GLY A 62 2.87 -13.36 6.48
CA GLY A 62 4.24 -13.24 5.97
C GLY A 62 4.39 -12.40 4.70
N LYS A 63 3.33 -11.72 4.25
CA LYS A 63 3.35 -10.93 3.01
C LYS A 63 3.68 -9.47 3.27
N TYR A 64 4.45 -8.85 2.37
CA TYR A 64 4.66 -7.41 2.37
C TYR A 64 3.41 -6.70 1.91
N ILE A 65 2.88 -5.85 2.77
CA ILE A 65 1.72 -5.01 2.48
C ILE A 65 2.13 -3.55 2.61
N MET A 66 1.58 -2.73 1.73
CA MET A 66 1.72 -1.28 1.75
C MET A 66 0.36 -0.67 1.89
N HIS A 67 0.16 0.08 2.97
CA HIS A 67 -1.07 0.80 3.24
C HIS A 67 -0.74 2.19 3.77
N ARG A 68 -1.72 3.09 3.71
CA ARG A 68 -1.52 4.47 4.12
C ARG A 68 -1.83 4.64 5.60
N VAL A 69 -0.95 5.35 6.32
CA VAL A 69 -1.20 5.73 7.72
C VAL A 69 -2.33 6.75 7.78
N VAL A 70 -3.44 6.34 8.37
CA VAL A 70 -4.61 7.19 8.63
C VAL A 70 -4.52 7.82 10.02
N LYS A 71 -3.96 7.10 10.99
CA LYS A 71 -3.77 7.60 12.36
C LYS A 71 -2.49 7.03 12.95
N VAL A 72 -1.74 7.87 13.65
CA VAL A 72 -0.57 7.49 14.45
C VAL A 72 -1.02 7.46 15.90
N CYS A 73 -0.92 6.31 16.56
CA CYS A 73 -1.10 6.16 18.02
C CYS A 73 0.29 6.04 18.67
N SER A 74 0.35 6.05 20.01
CA SER A 74 1.59 5.98 20.81
C SER A 74 2.32 4.64 20.73
N ASP A 75 1.60 3.57 20.40
CA ASP A 75 2.02 2.17 20.43
C ASP A 75 1.83 1.48 19.07
N HIS A 76 0.90 1.97 18.25
CA HIS A 76 0.58 1.39 16.94
C HIS A 76 0.18 2.45 15.90
N TYR A 77 0.05 2.02 14.66
CA TYR A 77 -0.47 2.79 13.53
C TYR A 77 -1.76 2.19 13.04
N VAL A 78 -2.73 3.05 12.73
CA VAL A 78 -3.93 2.67 11.98
C VAL A 78 -3.66 2.95 10.52
N ILE A 79 -3.57 1.89 9.74
CA ILE A 79 -3.30 1.95 8.31
C ILE A 79 -4.47 1.38 7.52
N VAL A 80 -4.69 1.93 6.33
CA VAL A 80 -5.79 1.55 5.46
C VAL A 80 -5.33 1.52 4.02
N GLY A 81 -5.72 0.48 3.27
CA GLY A 81 -5.47 0.41 1.84
C GLY A 81 -6.30 1.41 1.05
N ASP A 82 -5.75 1.95 -0.03
CA ASP A 82 -6.45 2.96 -0.85
C ASP A 82 -7.73 2.37 -1.53
N ASN A 83 -7.79 1.04 -1.72
CA ASN A 83 -8.95 0.32 -2.25
C ASN A 83 -9.67 -0.56 -1.20
N LEU A 84 -9.33 -0.42 0.09
CA LEU A 84 -9.94 -1.17 1.19
C LEU A 84 -10.62 -0.24 2.19
N LEU A 85 -11.67 -0.75 2.84
CA LEU A 85 -12.34 -0.08 3.96
C LEU A 85 -11.89 -0.65 5.31
N THR A 86 -11.19 -1.78 5.29
CA THR A 86 -10.70 -2.46 6.48
C THR A 86 -9.52 -1.70 7.04
N LYS A 87 -9.56 -1.42 8.34
CA LYS A 87 -8.45 -0.82 9.08
C LYS A 87 -7.55 -1.94 9.58
N GLU A 88 -6.25 -1.76 9.39
CA GLU A 88 -5.22 -2.63 9.94
C GLU A 88 -4.45 -1.87 11.03
N TYR A 89 -4.08 -2.60 12.08
CA TYR A 89 -3.32 -2.07 13.20
C TYR A 89 -1.94 -2.67 13.13
N VAL A 90 -0.92 -1.83 12.97
CA VAL A 90 0.46 -2.25 12.77
C VAL A 90 1.35 -1.52 13.74
N THR A 91 2.22 -2.27 14.41
CA THR A 91 3.22 -1.80 15.35
C THR A 91 4.56 -1.57 14.66
N ASP A 92 5.44 -0.76 15.26
CA ASP A 92 6.74 -0.39 14.66
C ASP A 92 7.63 -1.60 14.31
N ASP A 93 7.56 -2.69 15.07
CA ASP A 93 8.35 -3.92 14.87
C ASP A 93 8.05 -4.65 13.55
N ARG A 94 6.82 -4.49 13.03
CA ARG A 94 6.42 -5.12 11.76
C ARG A 94 6.81 -4.28 10.55
N ILE A 95 7.27 -3.05 10.76
CA ILE A 95 7.59 -2.09 9.71
C ILE A 95 9.01 -2.32 9.22
N ILE A 96 9.15 -2.50 7.92
CA ILE A 96 10.44 -2.75 7.28
C ILE A 96 10.98 -1.49 6.63
N GLY A 97 10.06 -0.69 6.09
CA GLY A 97 10.39 0.43 5.23
C GLY A 97 9.27 1.43 5.15
N VAL A 98 9.58 2.62 4.66
CA VAL A 98 8.60 3.61 4.26
C VAL A 98 8.76 3.90 2.77
N LEU A 99 7.64 4.02 2.06
CA LEU A 99 7.64 4.36 0.66
C LEU A 99 8.06 5.83 0.49
N ARG A 100 9.16 6.04 -0.25
CA ARG A 100 9.69 7.37 -0.53
C ARG A 100 9.17 7.96 -1.83
N GLY A 101 9.05 7.10 -2.83
CA GLY A 101 8.75 7.48 -4.20
C GLY A 101 8.32 6.26 -5.00
N PHE A 102 7.75 6.49 -6.16
CA PHE A 102 7.59 5.43 -7.15
C PHE A 102 7.72 5.97 -8.58
N TYR A 103 8.16 5.12 -9.49
CA TYR A 103 8.17 5.38 -10.92
C TYR A 103 6.88 4.88 -11.54
N LYS A 104 6.07 5.81 -12.03
CA LYS A 104 4.86 5.48 -12.78
C LYS A 104 5.23 5.02 -14.19
N ASN A 105 4.85 3.79 -14.53
CA ASN A 105 5.17 3.16 -15.82
C ASN A 105 6.66 3.18 -16.18
N GLY A 106 7.54 3.13 -15.17
CA GLY A 106 9.00 3.22 -15.33
C GLY A 106 9.56 4.55 -15.85
N LYS A 107 8.71 5.54 -16.17
CA LYS A 107 9.11 6.78 -16.85
C LYS A 107 9.04 8.01 -15.95
N LYS A 108 8.01 8.11 -15.09
CA LYS A 108 7.76 9.32 -14.29
C LYS A 108 7.99 9.06 -12.81
N TYR A 109 9.05 9.65 -12.25
CA TYR A 109 9.27 9.62 -10.82
C TYR A 109 8.25 10.51 -10.08
N ILE A 110 7.61 9.95 -9.06
CA ILE A 110 6.71 10.67 -8.16
C ILE A 110 7.31 10.56 -6.76
N ASP A 111 7.76 11.69 -6.25
CA ASP A 111 8.25 11.84 -4.87
C ASP A 111 7.05 12.01 -3.91
N LEU A 112 6.97 11.20 -2.87
CA LEU A 112 5.90 11.29 -1.87
C LEU A 112 6.23 12.29 -0.75
N GLU A 113 7.50 12.56 -0.48
CA GLU A 113 7.89 13.47 0.59
C GLU A 113 7.90 14.92 0.12
N ASN A 114 8.45 15.20 -1.06
CA ASN A 114 8.63 16.59 -1.51
C ASN A 114 7.40 17.15 -2.22
N ASN A 115 6.57 16.30 -2.81
CA ASN A 115 5.46 16.76 -3.64
C ASN A 115 4.26 17.22 -2.78
N ARG A 116 4.09 18.54 -2.68
CA ARG A 116 2.96 19.17 -1.95
C ARG A 116 1.59 18.78 -2.52
N PHE A 117 1.48 18.61 -3.84
CA PHE A 117 0.24 18.15 -4.47
C PHE A 117 -0.11 16.72 -4.07
N TYR A 118 0.89 15.84 -3.98
CA TYR A 118 0.70 14.47 -3.51
C TYR A 118 0.26 14.44 -2.04
N LYS A 119 0.86 15.27 -1.18
CA LYS A 119 0.45 15.40 0.23
C LYS A 119 -0.99 15.89 0.35
N LEU A 120 -1.37 16.88 -0.45
CA LEU A 120 -2.74 17.39 -0.48
C LEU A 120 -3.72 16.32 -0.96
N TYR A 121 -3.39 15.63 -2.06
CA TYR A 121 -4.16 14.48 -2.55
C TYR A 121 -4.31 13.42 -1.46
N SER A 122 -3.24 13.06 -0.76
CA SER A 122 -3.27 12.07 0.33
C SER A 122 -4.14 12.50 1.50
N ARG A 123 -4.11 13.79 1.87
CA ARG A 123 -5.01 14.37 2.88
C ARG A 123 -6.46 14.25 2.46
N ILE A 124 -6.77 14.72 1.26
CA ILE A 124 -8.10 14.64 0.66
C ILE A 124 -8.57 13.19 0.66
N TRP A 125 -7.75 12.27 0.15
CA TRP A 125 -8.07 10.84 0.05
C TRP A 125 -8.42 10.21 1.41
N VAL A 126 -7.69 10.56 2.47
CA VAL A 126 -7.97 10.10 3.84
C VAL A 126 -9.19 10.79 4.46
N VAL A 127 -9.44 12.06 4.16
CA VAL A 127 -10.67 12.77 4.59
C VAL A 127 -11.91 12.20 3.91
N PHE A 128 -11.78 11.76 2.65
CA PHE A 128 -12.84 11.07 1.92
C PHE A 128 -12.99 9.58 2.29
N LEU A 129 -12.11 9.03 3.14
CA LEU A 129 -12.22 7.65 3.64
C LEU A 129 -13.61 7.30 4.22
N PRO A 130 -14.24 8.10 5.11
CA PRO A 130 -15.61 7.86 5.59
C PRO A 130 -16.68 7.88 4.50
N LEU A 131 -16.43 8.53 3.36
CA LEU A 131 -17.35 8.60 2.21
C LEU A 131 -17.14 7.43 1.22
N ARG A 132 -16.04 6.68 1.32
CA ARG A 132 -15.76 5.53 0.45
C ARG A 132 -16.74 4.35 0.50
N PRO A 133 -17.46 4.05 1.62
CA PRO A 133 -18.48 3.00 1.60
C PRO A 133 -19.47 3.19 0.46
N LEU A 134 -19.90 4.42 0.20
CA LEU A 134 -20.85 4.76 -0.85
C LEU A 134 -20.38 4.32 -2.26
N TYR A 135 -19.07 4.34 -2.51
CA TYR A 135 -18.48 3.94 -3.79
C TYR A 135 -18.05 2.46 -3.82
N CYS A 136 -17.50 1.93 -2.73
CA CYS A 136 -16.98 0.56 -2.68
C CYS A 136 -18.07 -0.51 -2.57
N TYR A 137 -19.20 -0.23 -1.91
CA TYR A 137 -20.32 -1.16 -1.80
C TYR A 137 -20.91 -1.58 -3.17
N PRO A 138 -21.28 -0.64 -4.08
CA PRO A 138 -21.81 -1.02 -5.39
C PRO A 138 -20.77 -1.74 -6.26
N LYS A 139 -19.49 -1.35 -6.20
CA LYS A 139 -18.40 -2.04 -6.92
C LYS A 139 -18.19 -3.47 -6.44
N ARG A 140 -18.26 -3.72 -5.12
CA ARG A 140 -18.15 -5.07 -4.53
C ARG A 140 -19.36 -5.93 -4.87
N ALA A 141 -20.56 -5.37 -4.81
CA ALA A 141 -21.79 -6.05 -5.24
C ALA A 141 -21.73 -6.42 -6.72
N PHE A 142 -21.35 -5.48 -7.59
CA PHE A 142 -21.17 -5.71 -9.02
C PHE A 142 -20.10 -6.78 -9.32
N ASN A 143 -18.95 -6.74 -8.65
CA ASN A 143 -17.91 -7.76 -8.82
C ASN A 143 -18.35 -9.13 -8.30
N LYS A 144 -19.16 -9.20 -7.22
CA LYS A 144 -19.76 -10.44 -6.74
C LYS A 144 -20.75 -11.00 -7.77
N ILE A 145 -21.63 -10.16 -8.31
CA ILE A 145 -22.58 -10.50 -9.38
C ILE A 145 -21.85 -10.97 -10.63
N LYS A 146 -20.80 -10.25 -11.07
CA LYS A 146 -19.96 -10.63 -12.22
C LYS A 146 -19.25 -11.96 -11.99
N ARG A 147 -18.77 -12.24 -10.77
CA ARG A 147 -18.17 -13.54 -10.40
C ARG A 147 -19.20 -14.68 -10.43
N MET A 148 -20.43 -14.43 -9.98
CA MET A 148 -21.52 -15.41 -10.06
C MET A 148 -21.93 -15.68 -11.52
N LEU A 149 -22.06 -14.64 -12.35
CA LEU A 149 -22.33 -14.76 -13.78
C LEU A 149 -21.22 -15.53 -14.54
N LYS A 150 -19.95 -15.31 -14.19
CA LYS A 150 -18.83 -16.04 -14.81
C LYS A 150 -18.77 -17.51 -14.40
N ARG A 151 -19.30 -17.86 -13.22
CA ARG A 151 -19.41 -19.26 -12.75
C ARG A 151 -20.51 -20.05 -13.47
N GLY A 152 -21.59 -19.39 -13.90
CA GLY A 152 -22.69 -20.02 -14.65
C GLY A 152 -22.46 -20.21 -16.15
N ARG A 153 -21.34 -19.72 -16.71
CA ARG A 153 -21.02 -19.81 -18.15
C ARG A 153 -19.96 -20.89 -18.47
N ASN A 154 -19.45 -21.57 -17.45
CA ASN A 154 -18.46 -22.65 -17.52
C ASN A 154 -19.02 -23.98 -16.94
N GLY A 155 -20.35 -24.11 -16.83
CA GLY A 155 -21.05 -25.32 -16.45
C GLY A 155 -21.79 -25.90 -17.64
#